data_AF-A0A6N2RMR5-F1
#
_entry.id   AF-A0A6N2RMR5-F1
#
_cell.length_a   1.000
_cell.length_b   1.000
_cell.length_c   1.000
_cell.angle_alpha   90.00
_cell.angle_beta   90.00
_cell.angle_gamma   90.00
#
_symmetry.space_group_name_H-M   'P 1'
#
loop_
_entity.id
_entity.type
_entity.pdbx_description
1 polymer ?
#
loop_
_entity_poly.entity_id
_entity_poly.type
_entity_poly.pdbx_seq_one_letter_code
_entity_poly.pdbx_strand_id
1 'polypeptide(L)'
;MKYDKCPICNEKLKNGICPMCGYDFKRLESGQRSGNRGNRPDYRARPNEEPKHSMTKQHKQAHRQFRTEKKRGAGKLIKFILSFVVISSIFLDAVSEVDIGQLMKKVRTFMSEDEKKQWTKTMPDHTYEDTDYDLEKTGKRFSVNLTSGRYIVGLDLPEGNYTMTAGGEELYFSANNDAQNIGIYEQFTDEKILDVKRYCKVKNVRLYQGSLIEVTGRGHINCETSDANMKKMEEPRKNPLSKEVEVDGVMTAGKDFPAGTYDVVAVSDGGEFKFTYEQDKDDEFGANSIWLSEDSKGEDPEKFVNLELMKGTEIEIPPEGYFQVRLIPSKHVRPENMHVYDSLNGLDS
;
A
#
# COMPACT_ATOMS: atom_id res chain seq x y z
N MET A 1 -12.67 -17.06 35.74
CA MET A 1 -11.98 -16.93 34.45
C MET A 1 -11.81 -18.34 33.92
N LYS A 2 -12.32 -18.66 32.73
CA LYS A 2 -12.35 -20.03 32.17
C LYS A 2 -10.98 -20.60 31.81
N TYR A 3 -9.96 -19.75 31.73
CA TYR A 3 -8.59 -20.12 31.39
C TYR A 3 -7.63 -19.53 32.43
N ASP A 4 -6.75 -20.37 32.96
CA ASP A 4 -5.65 -19.97 33.85
C ASP A 4 -4.30 -19.82 33.10
N LYS A 5 -4.23 -20.39 31.88
CA LYS A 5 -3.09 -20.35 30.96
C LYS A 5 -3.56 -20.08 29.53
N CYS A 6 -2.69 -19.48 28.73
CA CYS A 6 -2.93 -19.23 27.31
C CYS A 6 -2.97 -20.56 26.54
N PRO A 7 -4.05 -20.91 25.82
CA PRO A 7 -4.11 -22.15 25.04
C PRO A 7 -3.13 -22.19 23.87
N ILE A 8 -2.63 -21.02 23.43
CA ILE A 8 -1.78 -20.87 22.25
C ILE A 8 -0.30 -21.09 22.62
N CYS A 9 0.15 -20.51 23.74
CA CYS A 9 1.56 -20.56 24.14
C CYS A 9 1.80 -21.17 25.53
N ASN A 10 0.75 -21.69 26.17
CA ASN A 10 0.76 -22.35 27.49
C ASN A 10 1.27 -21.49 28.67
N GLU A 11 1.44 -20.18 28.46
CA GLU A 11 1.92 -19.23 29.47
C GLU A 11 0.80 -18.83 30.45
N LYS A 12 1.14 -18.57 31.72
CA LYS A 12 0.14 -18.16 32.74
C LYS A 12 -0.43 -16.77 32.41
N LEU A 13 -1.75 -16.65 32.44
CA LEU A 13 -2.41 -15.37 32.14
C LEU A 13 -2.18 -14.37 33.29
N LYS A 14 -1.94 -13.10 32.93
CA LYS A 14 -1.91 -11.97 33.86
C LYS A 14 -3.11 -11.08 33.60
N ASN A 15 -4.04 -11.01 34.55
CA ASN A 15 -5.30 -10.26 34.41
C ASN A 15 -6.09 -10.62 33.13
N GLY A 16 -6.15 -11.90 32.78
CA GLY A 16 -6.88 -12.38 31.59
C GLY A 16 -6.20 -12.09 30.25
N ILE A 17 -5.00 -11.50 30.26
CA ILE A 17 -4.20 -11.23 29.06
C ILE A 17 -2.96 -12.12 29.08
N CYS A 18 -2.62 -12.71 27.95
CA CYS A 18 -1.37 -13.45 27.82
C CYS A 18 -0.18 -12.49 27.68
N PRO A 19 0.86 -12.59 28.53
CA PRO A 19 2.01 -11.69 28.45
C PRO A 19 2.93 -11.96 27.24
N MET A 20 2.83 -13.13 26.61
CA MET A 20 3.68 -13.51 25.48
C MET A 20 3.07 -13.16 24.13
N CYS A 21 1.76 -13.41 23.94
CA CYS A 21 1.08 -13.13 22.66
C CYS A 21 0.12 -11.93 22.73
N GLY A 22 -0.08 -11.31 23.89
CA GLY A 22 -0.94 -10.14 24.04
C GLY A 22 -2.45 -10.40 23.93
N TYR A 23 -2.88 -11.65 23.72
CA TYR A 23 -4.29 -11.99 23.52
C TYR A 23 -5.12 -11.80 24.80
N ASP A 24 -6.25 -11.08 24.69
CA ASP A 24 -7.17 -10.78 25.80
C ASP A 24 -8.33 -11.79 25.85
N PHE A 25 -8.28 -12.69 26.84
CA PHE A 25 -9.27 -13.74 27.05
C PHE A 25 -10.53 -13.24 27.78
N LYS A 26 -10.57 -11.99 28.26
CA LYS A 26 -11.80 -11.41 28.85
C LYS A 26 -12.91 -11.23 27.82
N ARG A 27 -12.55 -11.06 26.54
CA ARG A 27 -13.52 -10.94 25.43
C ARG A 27 -14.32 -12.21 25.16
N LEU A 28 -13.82 -13.37 25.59
CA LEU A 28 -14.50 -14.66 25.38
C LEU A 28 -15.59 -14.91 26.43
N GLU A 29 -15.54 -14.25 27.59
CA GLU A 29 -16.54 -14.38 28.63
C GLU A 29 -17.73 -13.41 28.43
N SER A 30 -17.52 -12.28 27.76
CA SER A 30 -18.59 -11.30 27.49
C SER A 30 -19.61 -11.77 26.44
N GLY A 31 -19.25 -12.72 25.57
CA GLY A 31 -20.12 -13.26 24.52
C GLY A 31 -21.17 -14.28 24.99
N GLN A 32 -21.18 -14.69 26.27
CA GLN A 32 -22.08 -15.76 26.76
C GLN A 32 -23.35 -15.26 27.47
N ARG A 33 -23.59 -13.93 27.58
CA ARG A 33 -24.80 -13.40 28.25
C ARG A 33 -26.01 -13.19 27.34
N SER A 34 -25.90 -13.46 26.03
CA SER A 34 -27.00 -13.31 25.08
C SER A 34 -27.16 -14.57 24.23
N GLY A 35 -28.09 -15.45 24.61
CA GLY A 35 -28.49 -16.59 23.78
C GLY A 35 -29.09 -17.77 24.55
N ASN A 36 -30.36 -17.66 24.94
CA ASN A 36 -31.14 -18.78 25.48
C ASN A 36 -31.79 -19.58 24.33
N ARG A 37 -31.39 -20.84 24.19
CA ARG A 37 -32.06 -22.05 23.63
C ARG A 37 -32.85 -22.00 22.31
N GLY A 38 -32.50 -22.95 21.41
CA GLY A 38 -33.48 -23.68 20.60
C GLY A 38 -32.96 -24.25 19.28
N ASN A 39 -32.92 -25.59 19.16
CA ASN A 39 -32.74 -26.42 17.95
C ASN A 39 -31.36 -26.54 17.29
N ARG A 40 -30.72 -27.70 17.54
CA ARG A 40 -29.67 -28.31 16.73
C ARG A 40 -30.31 -29.34 15.77
N PRO A 41 -30.00 -29.32 14.46
CA PRO A 41 -30.04 -30.52 13.64
C PRO A 41 -28.64 -31.16 13.55
N ASP A 42 -28.71 -32.47 13.44
CA ASP A 42 -27.67 -33.49 13.36
C ASP A 42 -26.67 -33.29 12.20
N TYR A 43 -25.37 -33.42 12.47
CA TYR A 43 -24.30 -33.37 11.46
C TYR A 43 -24.21 -34.76 10.79
N ARG A 44 -24.97 -34.95 9.72
CA ARG A 44 -24.66 -35.97 8.71
C ARG A 44 -24.04 -35.32 7.48
N ALA A 45 -22.96 -35.95 7.03
CA ALA A 45 -22.06 -35.56 5.95
C ALA A 45 -22.76 -34.89 4.75
N ARG A 46 -22.23 -33.72 4.35
CA ARG A 46 -22.46 -33.13 3.03
C ARG A 46 -21.18 -33.22 2.20
N PRO A 47 -21.28 -33.37 0.86
CA PRO A 47 -20.15 -33.49 -0.05
C PRO A 47 -19.34 -32.19 -0.10
N ASN A 48 -18.06 -32.29 -0.48
CA ASN A 48 -17.17 -31.16 -0.80
C ASN A 48 -17.87 -30.18 -1.77
N GLU A 49 -18.35 -29.06 -1.25
CA GLU A 49 -18.46 -27.82 -2.00
C GLU A 49 -17.21 -26.99 -1.65
N GLU A 50 -16.50 -26.55 -2.68
CA GLU A 50 -15.33 -25.67 -2.57
C GLU A 50 -15.68 -24.44 -1.71
N PRO A 51 -14.79 -24.01 -0.78
CA PRO A 51 -15.04 -22.78 -0.05
C PRO A 51 -14.95 -21.61 -1.03
N LYS A 52 -16.08 -20.95 -1.26
CA LYS A 52 -16.12 -19.63 -1.91
C LYS A 52 -15.21 -18.69 -1.11
N HIS A 53 -14.07 -18.32 -1.70
CA HIS A 53 -13.20 -17.27 -1.21
C HIS A 53 -14.00 -15.97 -1.12
N SER A 54 -14.33 -15.58 0.10
CA SER A 54 -14.93 -14.29 0.42
C SER A 54 -14.25 -13.82 1.69
N MET A 55 -13.17 -13.06 1.52
CA MET A 55 -12.65 -12.22 2.59
C MET A 55 -13.78 -11.33 3.11
N THR A 56 -14.03 -11.37 4.41
CA THR A 56 -15.10 -10.61 5.06
C THR A 56 -14.91 -9.11 4.79
N LYS A 57 -16.02 -8.39 4.54
CA LYS A 57 -16.07 -6.93 4.24
C LYS A 57 -15.17 -6.05 5.14
N GLN A 58 -14.89 -6.49 6.37
CA GLN A 58 -13.99 -5.85 7.33
C GLN A 58 -12.52 -5.77 6.87
N HIS A 59 -12.04 -6.74 6.10
CA HIS A 59 -10.66 -6.73 5.57
C HIS A 59 -10.51 -5.77 4.39
N LYS A 60 -11.52 -5.69 3.50
CA LYS A 60 -11.58 -4.65 2.44
C LYS A 60 -11.59 -3.23 3.04
N GLN A 61 -12.29 -3.05 4.16
CA GLN A 61 -12.42 -1.78 4.88
C GLN A 61 -11.09 -1.28 5.47
N ALA A 62 -10.34 -2.15 6.16
CA ALA A 62 -9.02 -1.80 6.68
C ALA A 62 -8.04 -1.47 5.55
N HIS A 63 -8.12 -2.22 4.44
CA HIS A 63 -7.24 -2.02 3.30
C HIS A 63 -7.45 -0.69 2.56
N ARG A 64 -8.70 -0.33 2.31
CA ARG A 64 -9.07 0.91 1.60
C ARG A 64 -8.96 2.15 2.49
N GLN A 65 -9.18 2.04 3.81
CA GLN A 65 -8.99 3.17 4.75
C GLN A 65 -7.55 3.70 4.75
N PHE A 66 -6.54 2.83 4.62
CA PHE A 66 -5.14 3.27 4.48
C PHE A 66 -4.86 3.99 3.15
N ARG A 67 -5.60 3.66 2.09
CA ARG A 67 -5.48 4.28 0.76
C ARG A 67 -6.12 5.69 0.72
N THR A 68 -7.14 5.94 1.54
CA THR A 68 -7.86 7.21 1.63
C THR A 68 -7.35 8.19 2.70
N GLU A 69 -6.48 7.77 3.62
CA GLU A 69 -5.94 8.68 4.65
C GLU A 69 -4.78 9.54 4.11
N LYS A 70 -5.07 10.66 3.44
CA LYS A 70 -4.27 11.88 3.61
C LYS A 70 -5.01 12.77 4.61
N LYS A 71 -4.56 12.79 5.87
CA LYS A 71 -5.06 13.76 6.84
C LYS A 71 -4.36 15.09 6.62
N ARG A 72 -5.14 16.03 6.09
CA ARG A 72 -5.19 17.46 6.44
C ARG A 72 -3.85 18.09 6.80
N GLY A 73 -3.33 18.89 5.86
CA GLY A 73 -2.35 19.95 6.03
C GLY A 73 -1.55 19.92 7.33
N ALA A 74 -0.36 19.35 7.29
CA ALA A 74 0.64 19.49 8.35
C ALA A 74 1.30 20.89 8.36
N GLY A 75 0.51 21.94 8.12
CA GLY A 75 0.85 23.32 8.43
C GLY A 75 0.03 23.77 9.63
N LYS A 76 0.41 23.39 10.86
CA LYS A 76 0.15 24.08 12.16
C LYS A 76 0.29 23.23 13.45
N LEU A 77 0.83 22.01 13.42
CA LEU A 77 1.04 21.22 14.66
C LEU A 77 2.46 21.27 15.26
N ILE A 78 3.37 22.10 14.72
CA ILE A 78 4.65 22.49 15.36
C ILE A 78 4.41 23.65 16.36
N LYS A 79 3.47 23.49 17.30
CA LYS A 79 3.32 24.44 18.43
C LYS A 79 3.06 23.79 19.79
N PHE A 80 2.72 22.50 19.87
CA PHE A 80 2.43 21.87 21.16
C PHE A 80 3.61 21.14 21.82
N ILE A 81 4.58 20.65 21.05
CA ILE A 81 5.79 20.03 21.61
C ILE A 81 6.78 21.10 22.14
N LEU A 82 6.78 22.32 21.57
CA LEU A 82 7.47 23.45 22.19
C LEU A 82 6.76 23.96 23.46
N SER A 83 5.44 23.78 23.61
CA SER A 83 4.70 24.26 24.79
C SER A 83 4.98 23.44 26.04
N PHE A 84 5.26 22.14 25.93
CA PHE A 84 5.61 21.32 27.10
C PHE A 84 7.05 21.56 27.57
N VAL A 85 7.96 21.92 26.67
CA VAL A 85 9.33 22.33 27.02
C VAL A 85 9.34 23.72 27.66
N VAL A 86 8.46 24.64 27.23
CA VAL A 86 8.37 25.99 27.79
C VAL A 86 7.67 26.03 29.16
N ILE A 87 6.71 25.14 29.45
CA ILE A 87 6.04 25.11 30.78
C ILE A 87 6.89 24.37 31.84
N SER A 88 7.77 23.44 31.45
CA SER A 88 8.80 22.90 32.36
C SER A 88 9.91 23.91 32.69
N SER A 89 9.97 25.03 31.97
CA SER A 89 11.00 26.08 32.14
C SER A 89 10.64 27.15 33.19
N ILE A 90 9.49 27.03 33.88
CA ILE A 90 9.07 27.99 34.92
C ILE A 90 9.38 27.46 36.34
N PHE A 91 9.88 26.23 36.48
CA PHE A 91 10.38 25.71 37.77
C PHE A 91 11.83 25.24 37.61
N LEU A 92 12.77 26.19 37.61
CA LEU A 92 14.12 26.05 38.19
C LEU A 92 14.91 27.34 37.93
N ASP A 93 14.72 28.32 38.82
CA ASP A 93 15.71 29.37 39.06
C ASP A 93 16.97 28.71 39.66
N ALA A 94 17.87 28.23 38.80
CA ALA A 94 19.23 27.88 39.20
C ALA A 94 20.17 27.95 37.99
N VAL A 95 20.92 29.04 37.98
CA VAL A 95 21.98 29.39 37.04
C VAL A 95 23.01 28.27 36.90
N SER A 96 23.24 27.78 35.70
CA SER A 96 24.59 27.69 35.11
C SER A 96 24.49 27.47 33.60
N GLU A 97 25.33 28.19 32.86
CA GLU A 97 25.45 28.17 31.41
C GLU A 97 25.63 26.74 30.89
N VAL A 98 24.53 26.11 30.49
CA VAL A 98 24.62 24.91 29.65
C VAL A 98 25.00 25.42 28.28
N ASP A 99 26.30 25.37 27.98
CA ASP A 99 26.83 25.61 26.65
C ASP A 99 26.07 24.73 25.65
N ILE A 100 25.14 25.35 24.94
CA ILE A 100 24.29 24.73 23.91
C ILE A 100 25.19 24.08 22.86
N GLY A 101 26.40 24.63 22.62
CA GLY A 101 27.42 24.03 21.78
C GLY A 101 27.91 22.69 22.29
N GLN A 102 28.11 22.54 23.60
CA GLN A 102 28.56 21.29 24.23
C GLN A 102 27.43 20.26 24.36
N LEU A 103 26.19 20.71 24.57
CA LEU A 103 25.00 19.85 24.53
C LEU A 103 24.76 19.33 23.10
N MET A 104 24.88 20.19 22.09
CA MET A 104 24.80 19.79 20.67
C MET A 104 25.99 18.94 20.24
N LYS A 105 27.16 19.11 20.87
CA LYS A 105 28.31 18.23 20.68
C LYS A 105 28.06 16.87 21.34
N LYS A 106 27.47 16.81 22.53
CA LYS A 106 27.04 15.54 23.15
C LYS A 106 25.95 14.84 22.34
N VAL A 107 24.93 15.56 21.82
CA VAL A 107 23.94 15.00 20.90
C VAL A 107 24.59 14.51 19.60
N ARG A 108 25.57 15.26 19.05
CA ARG A 108 26.37 14.80 17.90
C ARG A 108 27.29 13.63 18.21
N THR A 109 27.84 13.53 19.42
CA THR A 109 28.73 12.47 19.86
C THR A 109 27.96 11.21 20.25
N PHE A 110 26.67 11.32 20.60
CA PHE A 110 25.76 10.18 20.73
C PHE A 110 25.32 9.62 19.38
N MET A 111 25.37 10.42 18.30
CA MET A 111 25.24 9.89 16.94
C MET A 111 26.60 9.42 16.42
N SER A 112 27.01 8.24 16.85
CA SER A 112 28.21 7.56 16.35
C SER A 112 28.15 7.38 14.83
N GLU A 113 29.30 7.28 14.16
CA GLU A 113 29.40 7.08 12.71
C GLU A 113 28.73 5.79 12.21
N ASP A 114 28.35 4.88 13.12
CA ASP A 114 27.58 3.67 12.88
C ASP A 114 26.07 3.92 12.61
N GLU A 115 25.57 5.15 12.86
CA GLU A 115 24.20 5.58 12.57
C GLU A 115 24.01 6.20 11.17
N LYS A 116 25.06 6.21 10.33
CA LYS A 116 24.92 6.46 8.88
C LYS A 116 24.19 5.33 8.14
N LYS A 117 23.54 4.40 8.86
CA LYS A 117 22.64 3.37 8.33
C LYS A 117 21.40 4.02 7.73
N GLN A 118 21.36 4.08 6.41
CA GLN A 118 20.15 4.19 5.61
C GLN A 118 19.05 3.29 6.21
N TRP A 119 17.88 3.86 6.56
CA TRP A 119 16.77 3.15 7.19
C TRP A 119 16.34 1.98 6.31
N THR A 120 16.81 0.78 6.67
CA THR A 120 16.66 -0.44 5.89
C THR A 120 15.74 -1.39 6.64
N LYS A 121 14.59 -1.71 6.05
CA LYS A 121 13.73 -2.81 6.48
C LYS A 121 14.06 -4.07 5.70
N THR A 122 13.88 -5.22 6.33
CA THR A 122 13.84 -6.51 5.63
C THR A 122 12.47 -7.10 5.92
N MET A 123 11.71 -7.47 4.88
CA MET A 123 10.43 -8.12 5.06
C MET A 123 10.64 -9.43 5.82
N PRO A 124 9.90 -9.66 6.91
CA PRO A 124 10.06 -10.88 7.68
C PRO A 124 9.52 -12.06 6.87
N ASP A 125 10.12 -13.24 7.03
CA ASP A 125 9.69 -14.43 6.28
C ASP A 125 8.23 -14.81 6.57
N HIS A 126 7.68 -14.40 7.73
CA HIS A 126 6.27 -14.63 8.03
C HIS A 126 5.28 -13.90 7.12
N THR A 127 5.77 -12.96 6.30
CA THR A 127 4.99 -12.33 5.23
C THR A 127 4.61 -13.35 4.14
N TYR A 128 5.31 -14.48 4.07
CA TYR A 128 5.28 -15.43 2.96
C TYR A 128 4.95 -16.87 3.41
N GLU A 129 4.47 -17.11 4.63
CA GLU A 129 4.26 -18.48 5.15
C GLU A 129 3.12 -19.22 4.42
N ASP A 130 2.15 -18.46 3.93
CA ASP A 130 0.92 -18.97 3.31
C ASP A 130 1.01 -19.04 1.77
N THR A 131 2.21 -18.84 1.20
CA THR A 131 2.40 -18.94 -0.26
C THR A 131 2.45 -20.40 -0.69
N ASP A 132 1.93 -20.71 -1.88
CA ASP A 132 1.88 -22.08 -2.38
C ASP A 132 3.24 -22.61 -2.86
N TYR A 133 4.16 -21.70 -3.23
CA TYR A 133 5.48 -22.08 -3.73
C TYR A 133 6.57 -21.06 -3.41
N ASP A 134 7.81 -21.55 -3.35
CA ASP A 134 9.00 -20.71 -3.25
C ASP A 134 9.45 -20.19 -4.62
N LEU A 135 9.96 -18.95 -4.63
CA LEU A 135 10.55 -18.34 -5.83
C LEU A 135 11.74 -19.14 -6.37
N GLU A 136 11.81 -19.28 -7.69
CA GLU A 136 12.95 -19.91 -8.37
C GLU A 136 14.19 -19.01 -8.24
N LYS A 137 15.29 -19.56 -7.72
CA LYS A 137 16.59 -18.86 -7.65
C LYS A 137 17.32 -19.00 -8.99
N THR A 138 17.08 -18.07 -9.89
CA THR A 138 17.64 -18.12 -11.25
C THR A 138 19.06 -17.56 -11.35
N GLY A 139 19.52 -16.77 -10.37
CA GLY A 139 20.79 -16.03 -10.44
C GLY A 139 20.82 -14.91 -11.49
N LYS A 140 19.70 -14.60 -12.15
CA LYS A 140 19.61 -13.51 -13.15
C LYS A 140 19.34 -12.18 -12.47
N ARG A 141 20.12 -11.16 -12.82
CA ARG A 141 19.93 -9.80 -12.32
C ARG A 141 18.89 -9.05 -13.14
N PHE A 142 18.08 -8.25 -12.47
CA PHE A 142 17.14 -7.31 -13.08
C PHE A 142 17.04 -6.03 -12.22
N SER A 143 16.79 -4.90 -12.86
CA SER A 143 16.57 -3.60 -12.20
C SER A 143 15.59 -2.76 -13.02
N VAL A 144 14.67 -2.09 -12.33
CA VAL A 144 13.69 -1.18 -12.93
C VAL A 144 13.34 -0.06 -11.94
N ASN A 145 13.03 1.13 -12.46
CA ASN A 145 12.47 2.23 -11.68
C ASN A 145 10.95 2.29 -11.89
N LEU A 146 10.18 2.12 -10.83
CA LEU A 146 8.73 2.24 -10.85
C LEU A 146 8.32 3.65 -10.39
N THR A 147 7.72 4.44 -11.28
CA THR A 147 7.07 5.71 -10.93
C THR A 147 5.62 5.47 -10.50
N SER A 148 4.89 6.53 -10.14
CA SER A 148 3.45 6.43 -9.88
C SER A 148 2.69 5.73 -11.02
N GLY A 149 1.92 4.69 -10.70
CA GLY A 149 1.23 3.83 -11.67
C GLY A 149 0.94 2.42 -11.18
N ARG A 150 0.36 1.60 -12.07
CA ARG A 150 0.13 0.15 -11.87
C ARG A 150 1.09 -0.69 -12.70
N TYR A 151 1.56 -1.79 -12.12
CA TYR A 151 2.50 -2.72 -12.76
C TYR A 151 2.12 -4.15 -12.42
N ILE A 152 2.46 -5.07 -13.30
CA ILE A 152 2.14 -6.49 -13.14
C ILE A 152 3.43 -7.31 -13.19
N VAL A 153 3.62 -8.14 -12.17
CA VAL A 153 4.75 -9.08 -12.12
C VAL A 153 4.55 -10.17 -13.16
N GLY A 154 5.53 -10.32 -14.05
CA GLY A 154 5.46 -11.14 -15.26
C GLY A 154 5.20 -10.34 -16.53
N LEU A 155 4.93 -9.03 -16.44
CA LEU A 155 4.77 -8.15 -17.60
C LEU A 155 5.73 -6.96 -17.54
N ASP A 156 5.71 -6.21 -16.44
CA ASP A 156 6.52 -5.00 -16.26
C ASP A 156 7.86 -5.29 -15.56
N LEU A 157 7.86 -6.32 -14.72
CA LEU A 157 9.01 -6.80 -13.97
C LEU A 157 8.88 -8.31 -13.72
N PRO A 158 9.97 -9.08 -13.72
CA PRO A 158 9.92 -10.53 -13.53
C PRO A 158 9.56 -10.91 -12.09
N GLU A 159 9.01 -12.10 -11.93
CA GLU A 159 8.94 -12.75 -10.61
C GLU A 159 10.34 -12.81 -9.99
N GLY A 160 10.45 -12.53 -8.68
CA GLY A 160 11.75 -12.51 -8.01
C GLY A 160 11.71 -11.95 -6.60
N ASN A 161 12.85 -12.02 -5.92
CA ASN A 161 13.05 -11.43 -4.60
C ASN A 161 13.80 -10.11 -4.72
N TYR A 162 13.15 -9.01 -4.37
CA TYR A 162 13.61 -7.67 -4.63
C TYR A 162 14.18 -6.96 -3.40
N THR A 163 15.16 -6.12 -3.67
CA THR A 163 15.55 -5.00 -2.83
C THR A 163 15.06 -3.72 -3.48
N MET A 164 14.27 -2.95 -2.74
CA MET A 164 13.64 -1.71 -3.20
C MET A 164 14.28 -0.52 -2.50
N THR A 165 14.57 0.54 -3.24
CA THR A 165 15.17 1.77 -2.72
C THR A 165 14.38 2.99 -3.19
N ALA A 166 14.13 3.94 -2.30
CA ALA A 166 13.42 5.17 -2.61
C ALA A 166 14.29 6.12 -3.45
N GLY A 167 13.68 6.76 -4.45
CA GLY A 167 14.19 7.91 -5.18
C GLY A 167 13.12 9.00 -5.25
N GLY A 168 12.71 9.49 -4.07
CA GLY A 168 11.66 10.48 -3.83
C GLY A 168 11.28 10.55 -2.35
N GLU A 169 10.67 11.67 -1.94
CA GLU A 169 10.47 12.02 -0.53
C GLU A 169 9.28 11.29 0.11
N GLU A 170 8.20 11.06 -0.64
CA GLU A 170 7.01 10.34 -0.17
C GLU A 170 6.47 9.43 -1.27
N LEU A 171 6.74 8.13 -1.10
CA LEU A 171 6.36 7.10 -2.05
C LEU A 171 5.60 6.00 -1.33
N TYR A 172 4.49 5.56 -1.91
CA TYR A 172 3.71 4.44 -1.40
C TYR A 172 3.81 3.29 -2.38
N PHE A 173 4.02 2.10 -1.83
CA PHE A 173 4.08 0.87 -2.58
C PHE A 173 3.06 -0.11 -2.03
N SER A 174 2.30 -0.73 -2.92
CA SER A 174 1.54 -1.92 -2.58
C SER A 174 1.77 -3.04 -3.58
N ALA A 175 1.75 -4.28 -3.11
CA ALA A 175 1.73 -5.46 -3.96
C ALA A 175 0.71 -6.47 -3.40
N ASN A 176 -0.23 -6.88 -4.23
CA ASN A 176 -1.24 -7.88 -3.89
C ASN A 176 -1.15 -9.10 -4.81
N ASN A 177 -1.35 -10.28 -4.25
CA ASN A 177 -1.52 -11.52 -4.99
C ASN A 177 -2.37 -12.48 -4.15
N ASP A 178 -3.66 -12.53 -4.45
CA ASP A 178 -4.61 -13.34 -3.68
C ASP A 178 -4.35 -14.84 -3.84
N ALA A 179 -3.85 -15.27 -5.00
CA ALA A 179 -3.49 -16.67 -5.23
C ALA A 179 -2.33 -17.11 -4.34
N GLN A 180 -1.45 -16.20 -3.92
CA GLN A 180 -0.32 -16.49 -3.04
C GLN A 180 -0.50 -15.92 -1.63
N ASN A 181 -1.71 -15.45 -1.29
CA ASN A 181 -2.04 -14.78 -0.03
C ASN A 181 -1.07 -13.63 0.33
N ILE A 182 -0.64 -12.86 -0.67
CA ILE A 182 0.29 -11.74 -0.48
C ILE A 182 -0.45 -10.42 -0.43
N GLY A 183 -0.18 -9.65 0.62
CA GLY A 183 -0.50 -8.23 0.72
C GLY A 183 0.66 -7.47 1.34
N ILE A 184 1.37 -6.67 0.55
CA ILE A 184 2.53 -5.87 0.99
C ILE A 184 2.18 -4.38 0.87
N TYR A 185 2.48 -3.60 1.91
CA TYR A 185 2.21 -2.17 1.96
C TYR A 185 3.36 -1.46 2.65
N GLU A 186 4.06 -0.62 1.90
CA GLU A 186 5.27 0.06 2.37
C GLU A 186 5.25 1.54 2.01
N GLN A 187 5.84 2.34 2.90
CA GLN A 187 6.08 3.76 2.68
C GLN A 187 7.59 4.00 2.57
N PHE A 188 7.97 4.66 1.48
CA PHE A 188 9.33 4.93 1.09
C PHE A 188 9.61 6.44 1.17
N THR A 189 10.85 6.77 1.54
CA THR A 189 11.36 8.14 1.54
C THR A 189 12.87 8.12 1.31
N ASP A 190 13.40 9.03 0.50
CA ASP A 190 14.84 9.24 0.33
C ASP A 190 15.43 10.20 1.39
N GLU A 191 14.56 10.89 2.15
CA GLU A 191 14.96 11.72 3.26
C GLU A 191 15.32 10.90 4.51
N LYS A 192 16.25 11.43 5.30
CA LYS A 192 16.60 10.87 6.61
C LYS A 192 15.64 11.41 7.67
N ILE A 193 14.45 10.82 7.75
CA ILE A 193 13.44 11.23 8.74
C ILE A 193 13.41 10.24 9.91
N LEU A 194 13.22 10.75 11.14
CA LEU A 194 13.00 9.96 12.37
C LEU A 194 11.55 9.42 12.46
N ASP A 195 10.86 9.25 11.33
CA ASP A 195 9.48 8.73 11.32
C ASP A 195 9.51 7.20 11.36
N VAL A 196 8.71 6.63 12.25
CA VAL A 196 8.79 5.23 12.69
C VAL A 196 8.34 4.22 11.63
N LYS A 197 7.92 4.67 10.44
CA LYS A 197 7.29 3.81 9.42
C LYS A 197 7.73 4.09 7.97
N ARG A 198 8.71 4.96 7.73
CA ARG A 198 9.21 5.26 6.37
C ARG A 198 10.63 4.70 6.20
N TYR A 199 10.88 4.03 5.08
CA TYR A 199 12.16 3.35 4.83
C TYR A 199 12.81 3.85 3.55
N CYS A 200 14.12 4.09 3.59
CA CYS A 200 14.88 4.38 2.38
C CYS A 200 15.15 3.12 1.55
N LYS A 201 15.11 1.95 2.20
CA LYS A 201 15.40 0.65 1.57
C LYS A 201 14.58 -0.46 2.20
N VAL A 202 13.97 -1.31 1.38
CA VAL A 202 13.26 -2.51 1.83
C VAL A 202 13.83 -3.72 1.10
N LYS A 203 14.28 -4.73 1.85
CA LYS A 203 14.85 -5.98 1.33
C LYS A 203 13.85 -7.14 1.50
N ASN A 204 14.13 -8.24 0.82
CA ASN A 204 13.35 -9.48 0.88
C ASN A 204 11.91 -9.32 0.37
N VAL A 205 11.66 -8.42 -0.59
CA VAL A 205 10.33 -8.22 -1.17
C VAL A 205 10.08 -9.28 -2.24
N ARG A 206 9.45 -10.39 -1.86
CA ARG A 206 9.11 -11.48 -2.78
C ARG A 206 7.88 -11.11 -3.61
N LEU A 207 8.04 -11.05 -4.92
CA LEU A 207 7.01 -10.70 -5.88
C LEU A 207 6.73 -11.91 -6.78
N TYR A 208 5.48 -12.39 -6.78
CA TYR A 208 5.03 -13.60 -7.45
C TYR A 208 4.36 -13.26 -8.78
N GLN A 209 4.36 -14.20 -9.73
CA GLN A 209 3.68 -14.01 -11.01
C GLN A 209 2.23 -13.55 -10.83
N GLY A 210 1.80 -12.54 -11.59
CA GLY A 210 0.45 -12.00 -11.54
C GLY A 210 0.16 -11.09 -10.34
N SER A 211 1.16 -10.76 -9.51
CA SER A 211 1.00 -9.73 -8.49
C SER A 211 0.70 -8.37 -9.14
N LEU A 212 -0.36 -7.70 -8.66
CA LEU A 212 -0.61 -6.29 -8.98
C LEU A 212 0.21 -5.41 -8.05
N ILE A 213 1.02 -4.54 -8.64
CA ILE A 213 1.77 -3.51 -7.94
C ILE A 213 1.12 -2.17 -8.21
N GLU A 214 0.97 -1.37 -7.17
CA GLU A 214 0.63 0.04 -7.30
C GLU A 214 1.65 0.90 -6.57
N VAL A 215 2.17 1.90 -7.28
CA VAL A 215 3.06 2.93 -6.74
C VAL A 215 2.34 4.27 -6.81
N THR A 216 2.41 5.07 -5.76
CA THR A 216 1.95 6.46 -5.77
C THR A 216 2.98 7.38 -5.10
N GLY A 217 2.86 8.67 -5.39
CA GLY A 217 3.81 9.69 -4.93
C GLY A 217 4.82 10.11 -5.98
N ARG A 218 5.51 11.23 -5.71
CA ARG A 218 6.51 11.81 -6.62
C ARG A 218 7.86 11.12 -6.47
N GLY A 219 8.46 10.78 -7.62
CA GLY A 219 9.75 10.10 -7.69
C GLY A 219 9.60 8.69 -8.23
N HIS A 220 10.44 7.77 -7.75
CA HIS A 220 10.43 6.38 -8.17
C HIS A 220 10.93 5.43 -7.08
N ILE A 221 10.55 4.17 -7.18
CA ILE A 221 11.13 3.07 -6.41
C ILE A 221 12.05 2.29 -7.36
N ASN A 222 13.35 2.25 -7.06
CA ASN A 222 14.28 1.36 -7.76
C ASN A 222 14.14 -0.05 -7.18
N CYS A 223 13.69 -0.99 -8.01
CA CYS A 223 13.53 -2.40 -7.68
C CYS A 223 14.66 -3.21 -8.31
N GLU A 224 15.50 -3.84 -7.48
CA GLU A 224 16.63 -4.66 -7.92
C GLU A 224 16.51 -6.09 -7.41
N THR A 225 16.82 -7.07 -8.26
CA THR A 225 16.90 -8.48 -7.86
C THR A 225 18.10 -9.18 -8.49
N SER A 226 18.59 -10.23 -7.84
CA SER A 226 19.58 -11.18 -8.36
C SER A 226 18.97 -12.50 -8.83
N ASP A 227 17.66 -12.69 -8.67
CA ASP A 227 16.97 -13.96 -8.93
C ASP A 227 15.71 -13.73 -9.76
N ALA A 228 15.82 -12.93 -10.82
CA ALA A 228 14.74 -12.63 -11.74
C ALA A 228 14.34 -13.85 -12.58
N ASN A 229 13.08 -14.27 -12.51
CA ASN A 229 12.54 -15.32 -13.37
C ASN A 229 12.10 -14.77 -14.74
N MET A 230 13.08 -14.47 -15.60
CA MET A 230 12.84 -13.96 -16.95
C MET A 230 12.06 -14.92 -17.86
N LYS A 231 11.95 -16.20 -17.52
CA LYS A 231 11.24 -17.19 -18.34
C LYS A 231 9.72 -17.08 -18.22
N LYS A 232 9.23 -16.46 -17.13
CA LYS A 232 7.81 -16.23 -16.86
C LYS A 232 7.33 -14.84 -17.34
N MET A 233 8.17 -14.12 -18.07
CA MET A 233 7.79 -12.83 -18.64
C MET A 233 6.94 -13.04 -19.89
N GLU A 234 5.78 -12.41 -19.91
CA GLU A 234 4.93 -12.27 -21.07
C GLU A 234 5.43 -11.12 -21.96
N GLU A 235 5.14 -11.22 -23.26
CA GLU A 235 5.46 -10.14 -24.20
C GLU A 235 4.42 -9.02 -24.12
N PRO A 236 4.83 -7.76 -23.92
CA PRO A 236 3.89 -6.64 -23.90
C PRO A 236 3.17 -6.45 -25.23
N ARG A 237 1.84 -6.38 -25.20
CA ARG A 237 1.04 -6.03 -26.38
C ARG A 237 0.99 -4.52 -26.53
N LYS A 238 1.21 -4.01 -27.74
CA LYS A 238 1.04 -2.57 -28.01
C LYS A 238 -0.40 -2.15 -27.78
N ASN A 239 -0.58 -0.96 -27.21
CA ASN A 239 -1.90 -0.38 -27.07
C ASN A 239 -2.49 -0.06 -28.46
N PRO A 240 -3.70 -0.57 -28.79
CA PRO A 240 -4.34 -0.28 -30.07
C PRO A 240 -4.89 1.16 -30.16
N LEU A 241 -5.04 1.85 -29.02
CA LEU A 241 -5.52 3.22 -28.97
C LEU A 241 -4.37 4.20 -29.23
N SER A 242 -4.69 5.30 -29.91
CA SER A 242 -3.70 6.34 -30.28
C SER A 242 -4.18 7.77 -30.02
N LYS A 243 -5.43 7.94 -29.56
CA LYS A 243 -6.02 9.26 -29.31
C LYS A 243 -6.07 9.52 -27.82
N GLU A 244 -5.60 10.69 -27.43
CA GLU A 244 -5.74 11.23 -26.08
C GLU A 244 -7.19 11.63 -25.81
N VAL A 245 -7.58 11.61 -24.54
CA VAL A 245 -8.92 12.00 -24.08
C VAL A 245 -8.76 13.09 -23.02
N GLU A 246 -9.38 14.23 -23.24
CA GLU A 246 -9.53 15.27 -22.21
C GLU A 246 -10.68 14.87 -21.28
N VAL A 247 -10.43 14.96 -19.97
CA VAL A 247 -11.42 14.58 -18.97
C VAL A 247 -12.22 15.82 -18.59
N ASP A 248 -13.53 15.76 -18.79
CA ASP A 248 -14.47 16.83 -18.46
C ASP A 248 -15.64 16.27 -17.63
N GLY A 249 -15.75 16.73 -16.38
CA GLY A 249 -16.76 16.28 -15.44
C GLY A 249 -16.74 14.76 -15.20
N VAL A 250 -17.90 14.13 -15.39
CA VAL A 250 -18.10 12.68 -15.23
C VAL A 250 -18.18 12.03 -16.60
N MET A 251 -17.35 11.02 -16.85
CA MET A 251 -17.28 10.30 -18.12
C MET A 251 -17.28 8.78 -17.90
N THR A 252 -17.79 8.02 -18.87
CA THR A 252 -17.84 6.55 -18.80
C THR A 252 -17.05 5.89 -19.94
N ALA A 253 -16.13 5.00 -19.58
CA ALA A 253 -15.34 4.21 -20.52
C ALA A 253 -16.22 3.25 -21.34
N GLY A 254 -15.98 3.19 -22.65
CA GLY A 254 -16.78 2.47 -23.64
C GLY A 254 -18.08 3.17 -24.06
N LYS A 255 -18.38 4.36 -23.52
CA LYS A 255 -19.52 5.19 -23.91
C LYS A 255 -19.06 6.56 -24.38
N ASP A 256 -18.40 7.32 -23.51
CA ASP A 256 -17.95 8.69 -23.78
C ASP A 256 -16.52 8.72 -24.36
N PHE A 257 -15.71 7.72 -24.03
CA PHE A 257 -14.39 7.47 -24.61
C PHE A 257 -14.12 5.96 -24.72
N PRO A 258 -13.17 5.47 -25.54
CA PRO A 258 -12.86 4.04 -25.63
C PRO A 258 -12.37 3.46 -24.30
N ALA A 259 -12.81 2.24 -23.96
CA ALA A 259 -12.19 1.50 -22.86
C ALA A 259 -10.76 1.09 -23.23
N GLY A 260 -9.85 1.07 -22.26
CA GLY A 260 -8.45 0.73 -22.50
C GLY A 260 -7.53 1.10 -21.35
N THR A 261 -6.22 0.97 -21.59
CA THR A 261 -5.18 1.33 -20.61
C THR A 261 -4.62 2.71 -20.93
N TYR A 262 -4.57 3.57 -19.92
CA TYR A 262 -4.17 4.97 -20.04
C TYR A 262 -3.17 5.37 -18.96
N ASP A 263 -2.24 6.24 -19.34
CA ASP A 263 -1.53 7.10 -18.43
C ASP A 263 -2.44 8.30 -18.12
N VAL A 264 -2.66 8.56 -16.83
CA VAL A 264 -3.45 9.70 -16.35
C VAL A 264 -2.48 10.84 -16.04
N VAL A 265 -2.63 11.98 -16.72
CA VAL A 265 -1.68 13.10 -16.65
C VAL A 265 -2.39 14.37 -16.18
N ALA A 266 -1.86 15.02 -15.14
CA ALA A 266 -2.27 16.37 -14.77
C ALA A 266 -1.79 17.37 -15.83
N VAL A 267 -2.72 18.16 -16.36
CA VAL A 267 -2.45 19.20 -17.38
C VAL A 267 -2.38 20.58 -16.75
N SER A 268 -3.16 20.83 -15.69
CA SER A 268 -3.11 22.05 -14.91
C SER A 268 -3.55 21.82 -13.47
N ASP A 269 -3.00 22.61 -12.54
CA ASP A 269 -3.28 22.56 -11.10
C ASP A 269 -2.99 21.18 -10.48
N GLY A 270 -3.44 20.95 -9.23
CA GLY A 270 -3.43 19.65 -8.59
C GLY A 270 -4.79 19.27 -8.01
N GLY A 271 -5.11 17.99 -8.07
CA GLY A 271 -6.41 17.50 -7.61
C GLY A 271 -6.54 15.99 -7.60
N GLU A 272 -7.74 15.56 -7.25
CA GLU A 272 -8.11 14.15 -7.16
C GLU A 272 -8.76 13.70 -8.48
N PHE A 273 -8.25 12.62 -9.06
CA PHE A 273 -8.90 11.90 -10.15
C PHE A 273 -9.57 10.65 -9.58
N LYS A 274 -10.89 10.57 -9.68
CA LYS A 274 -11.67 9.44 -9.16
C LYS A 274 -12.06 8.49 -10.29
N PHE A 275 -12.12 7.21 -9.96
CA PHE A 275 -12.64 6.20 -10.87
C PHE A 275 -13.33 5.07 -10.12
N THR A 276 -14.43 4.57 -10.69
CA THR A 276 -15.26 3.52 -10.09
C THR A 276 -15.53 2.46 -11.15
N TYR A 277 -15.12 1.23 -10.90
CA TYR A 277 -15.40 0.09 -11.77
C TYR A 277 -16.89 -0.28 -11.71
N GLU A 278 -17.45 -0.77 -12.81
CA GLU A 278 -18.88 -1.11 -12.92
C GLU A 278 -19.35 -2.03 -11.78
N GLN A 279 -18.55 -3.04 -11.46
CA GLN A 279 -18.82 -4.01 -10.39
C GLN A 279 -18.86 -3.41 -8.97
N ASP A 280 -18.25 -2.23 -8.78
CA ASP A 280 -18.10 -1.58 -7.50
C ASP A 280 -19.06 -0.37 -7.35
N LYS A 281 -19.90 -0.08 -8.35
CA LYS A 281 -20.82 1.09 -8.32
C LYS A 281 -21.83 1.06 -7.17
N ASP A 282 -22.25 -0.14 -6.76
CA ASP A 282 -23.17 -0.33 -5.63
C ASP A 282 -22.43 -0.45 -4.28
N ASP A 283 -21.09 -0.42 -4.28
CA ASP A 283 -20.27 -0.39 -3.07
C ASP A 283 -20.04 1.07 -2.66
N GLU A 284 -20.50 1.44 -1.46
CA GLU A 284 -20.28 2.77 -0.87
C GLU A 284 -18.78 3.14 -0.82
N PHE A 285 -17.89 2.14 -0.79
CA PHE A 285 -16.44 2.29 -0.82
C PHE A 285 -15.81 1.86 -2.14
N GLY A 286 -16.60 1.76 -3.21
CA GLY A 286 -16.18 1.30 -4.54
C GLY A 286 -15.39 2.31 -5.35
N ALA A 287 -15.49 3.59 -4.99
CA ALA A 287 -14.74 4.66 -5.64
C ALA A 287 -13.25 4.60 -5.26
N ASN A 288 -12.39 4.62 -6.27
CA ASN A 288 -10.96 4.74 -6.14
C ASN A 288 -10.52 6.15 -6.50
N SER A 289 -9.37 6.57 -5.99
CA SER A 289 -8.79 7.84 -6.39
C SER A 289 -7.27 7.83 -6.44
N ILE A 290 -6.75 8.75 -7.25
CA ILE A 290 -5.34 9.10 -7.35
C ILE A 290 -5.22 10.63 -7.29
N TRP A 291 -4.22 11.11 -6.54
CA TRP A 291 -3.89 12.53 -6.48
C TRP A 291 -2.77 12.84 -7.47
N LEU A 292 -2.94 13.90 -8.25
CA LEU A 292 -1.98 14.32 -9.27
C LEU A 292 -1.79 15.84 -9.22
N SER A 293 -0.63 16.32 -9.67
CA SER A 293 -0.36 17.76 -9.78
C SER A 293 0.67 18.07 -10.86
N GLU A 294 0.43 19.13 -11.64
CA GLU A 294 1.43 19.66 -12.58
C GLU A 294 2.63 20.32 -11.87
N ASP A 295 2.47 20.72 -10.59
CA ASP A 295 3.52 21.46 -9.88
C ASP A 295 4.73 20.57 -9.68
N SER A 296 5.80 20.84 -10.42
CA SER A 296 7.07 20.12 -10.34
C SER A 296 7.69 20.07 -8.93
N LYS A 297 7.29 20.97 -8.02
CA LYS A 297 7.80 21.11 -6.65
C LYS A 297 6.86 20.55 -5.57
N GLY A 298 5.66 20.09 -5.94
CA GLY A 298 4.69 19.52 -5.01
C GLY A 298 4.99 18.06 -4.63
N GLU A 299 4.17 17.48 -3.77
CA GLU A 299 4.29 16.06 -3.33
C GLU A 299 3.63 15.07 -4.30
N ASP A 300 2.54 15.48 -4.95
CA ASP A 300 1.73 14.60 -5.79
C ASP A 300 2.39 14.43 -7.18
N PRO A 301 2.32 13.24 -7.80
CA PRO A 301 2.95 13.01 -9.09
C PRO A 301 2.23 13.73 -10.24
N GLU A 302 2.95 14.09 -11.29
CA GLU A 302 2.36 14.66 -12.52
C GLU A 302 1.54 13.62 -13.29
N LYS A 303 1.94 12.35 -13.20
CA LYS A 303 1.39 11.26 -14.00
C LYS A 303 1.25 9.97 -13.20
N PHE A 304 0.17 9.24 -13.47
CA PHE A 304 -0.03 7.86 -13.02
C PHE A 304 -0.12 6.94 -14.24
N VAL A 305 0.80 5.98 -14.38
CA VAL A 305 0.90 5.14 -15.59
C VAL A 305 0.08 3.85 -15.50
N ASN A 306 -0.30 3.33 -16.67
CA ASN A 306 -0.91 2.00 -16.85
C ASN A 306 -2.24 1.79 -16.09
N LEU A 307 -3.12 2.79 -16.00
CA LEU A 307 -4.44 2.62 -15.42
C LEU A 307 -5.37 1.94 -16.44
N GLU A 308 -5.85 0.74 -16.11
CA GLU A 308 -6.86 0.04 -16.92
C GLU A 308 -8.27 0.55 -16.59
N LEU A 309 -8.92 1.16 -17.58
CA LEU A 309 -10.29 1.68 -17.55
C LEU A 309 -11.17 0.77 -18.41
N MET A 310 -11.77 -0.23 -17.76
CA MET A 310 -12.64 -1.21 -18.38
C MET A 310 -13.95 -0.57 -18.85
N LYS A 311 -14.65 -1.24 -19.77
CA LYS A 311 -15.98 -0.79 -20.20
C LYS A 311 -16.91 -0.65 -18.98
N GLY A 312 -17.57 0.49 -18.86
CA GLY A 312 -18.44 0.83 -17.73
C GLY A 312 -17.76 1.56 -16.58
N THR A 313 -16.42 1.59 -16.53
CA THR A 313 -15.69 2.41 -15.55
C THR A 313 -16.09 3.87 -15.69
N GLU A 314 -16.56 4.44 -14.59
CA GLU A 314 -16.87 5.86 -14.47
C GLU A 314 -15.63 6.58 -13.95
N ILE A 315 -15.30 7.73 -14.53
CA ILE A 315 -14.23 8.62 -14.08
C ILE A 315 -14.82 10.00 -13.77
N GLU A 316 -14.26 10.66 -12.75
CA GLU A 316 -14.71 11.96 -12.29
C GLU A 316 -13.53 12.80 -11.83
N ILE A 317 -13.54 14.08 -12.22
CA ILE A 317 -12.78 15.13 -11.55
C ILE A 317 -13.75 15.92 -10.67
N PRO A 318 -13.56 15.97 -9.34
CA PRO A 318 -14.38 16.80 -8.46
C PRO A 318 -14.35 18.26 -8.92
N PRO A 319 -15.48 18.98 -8.88
CA PRO A 319 -15.60 20.34 -9.43
C PRO A 319 -14.81 21.42 -8.65
N GLU A 320 -13.98 21.03 -7.68
CA GLU A 320 -13.19 21.95 -6.87
C GLU A 320 -11.88 22.30 -7.59
N GLY A 321 -11.80 23.53 -8.12
CA GLY A 321 -10.55 24.10 -8.66
C GLY A 321 -10.47 24.12 -10.19
N TYR A 322 -9.25 24.25 -10.71
CA TYR A 322 -8.94 24.28 -12.15
C TYR A 322 -8.17 23.04 -12.59
N PHE A 323 -8.33 21.94 -11.85
CA PHE A 323 -7.61 20.69 -12.11
C PHE A 323 -8.07 20.08 -13.43
N GLN A 324 -7.14 19.96 -14.38
CA GLN A 324 -7.40 19.36 -15.69
C GLN A 324 -6.57 18.10 -15.84
N VAL A 325 -7.20 17.05 -16.39
CA VAL A 325 -6.56 15.76 -16.61
C VAL A 325 -6.71 15.34 -18.06
N ARG A 326 -5.67 14.67 -18.56
CA ARG A 326 -5.70 13.97 -19.84
C ARG A 326 -5.40 12.50 -19.66
N LEU A 327 -6.14 11.66 -20.37
CA LEU A 327 -5.84 10.25 -20.55
C LEU A 327 -5.04 10.07 -21.83
N ILE A 328 -3.82 9.60 -21.70
CA ILE A 328 -2.94 9.28 -22.83
C ILE A 328 -2.86 7.76 -22.92
N PRO A 329 -3.19 7.13 -24.06
CA PRO A 329 -3.03 5.68 -24.20
C PRO A 329 -1.63 5.23 -23.75
N SER A 330 -1.57 4.31 -22.77
CA SER A 330 -0.28 3.78 -22.29
C SER A 330 0.43 3.05 -23.42
N LYS A 331 1.76 2.91 -23.33
CA LYS A 331 2.56 2.29 -24.40
C LYS A 331 2.14 0.84 -24.70
N HIS A 332 1.76 0.10 -23.67
CA HIS A 332 1.36 -1.29 -23.76
C HIS A 332 0.05 -1.52 -23.01
N VAL A 333 -0.59 -2.64 -23.33
CA VAL A 333 -1.76 -3.16 -22.63
C VAL A 333 -1.43 -4.53 -22.09
N ARG A 334 -2.11 -4.90 -21.01
CA ARG A 334 -2.10 -6.25 -20.45
C ARG A 334 -2.55 -7.26 -21.52
N PRO A 335 -1.76 -8.31 -21.83
CA PRO A 335 -2.22 -9.42 -22.65
C PRO A 335 -3.39 -10.16 -22.01
N GLU A 336 -4.33 -10.68 -22.80
CA GLU A 336 -5.53 -11.38 -22.29
C GLU A 336 -5.19 -12.65 -21.48
N ASN A 337 -4.06 -13.29 -21.76
CA ASN A 337 -3.57 -14.45 -21.01
C ASN A 337 -2.84 -14.08 -19.71
N MET A 338 -2.61 -12.79 -19.46
CA MET A 338 -1.91 -12.32 -18.27
C MET A 338 -2.89 -12.14 -17.11
N HIS A 339 -3.00 -13.16 -16.28
CA HIS A 339 -3.81 -13.12 -15.07
C HIS A 339 -3.20 -12.18 -14.02
N VAL A 340 -4.08 -11.43 -13.36
CA VAL A 340 -3.76 -10.56 -12.23
C VAL A 340 -4.57 -11.07 -11.05
N TYR A 341 -3.91 -11.38 -9.93
CA TYR A 341 -4.56 -11.98 -8.76
C TYR A 341 -4.93 -10.89 -7.75
N ASP A 342 -5.92 -10.06 -8.08
CA ASP A 342 -6.39 -8.97 -7.22
C ASP A 342 -7.91 -8.83 -7.21
N SER A 343 -8.54 -9.48 -6.22
CA SER A 343 -9.98 -9.41 -5.97
C SER A 343 -10.45 -8.06 -5.40
N LEU A 344 -9.53 -7.14 -5.06
CA LEU A 344 -9.87 -5.81 -4.55
C LEU A 344 -10.09 -4.78 -5.65
N ASN A 345 -9.53 -5.00 -6.85
CA ASN A 345 -9.57 -4.08 -7.98
C ASN A 345 -10.39 -4.57 -9.18
N GLY A 346 -11.01 -5.75 -9.09
CA GLY A 346 -11.89 -6.25 -10.15
C GLY A 346 -11.21 -6.58 -11.47
N LEU A 347 -9.88 -6.76 -11.46
CA LEU A 347 -9.08 -7.07 -12.65
C LEU A 347 -9.06 -8.58 -12.98
N ASP A 348 -9.88 -9.37 -12.28
CA ASP A 348 -10.14 -10.80 -12.55
C ASP A 348 -10.94 -10.93 -13.86
N SER A 349 -10.23 -10.79 -14.98
CA SER A 349 -10.70 -11.11 -16.32
C SER A 349 -9.89 -12.26 -16.90
#